data_AF-A0A564WRC9-F1
#
_entry.id   AF-A0A564WRC9-F1
#
_cell.length_a   1.000
_cell.length_b   1.000
_cell.length_c   1.000
_cell.angle_alpha   90.00
_cell.angle_beta   90.00
_cell.angle_gamma   90.00
#
_symmetry.space_group_name_H-M   'P 1'
#
loop_
_entity.id
_entity.type
_entity.pdbx_description
1 polymer ?
#
loop_
_entity_poly.entity_id
_entity_poly.type
_entity_poly.pdbx_seq_one_letter_code
_entity_poly.pdbx_strand_id
1 'polypeptide(L)'
;MNKNGSLRKTPLKKKRAISKLEFFIPEYEYRRLKKMKDPIETLERPVEHMTVYRNDGSSVTLTAENGRVSIVDSREKNVRHIIEADYFVSKIL
;
A
#
# COMPACT_ATOMS: atom_id res chain seq x y z
N MET A 1 3.13 15.79 21.88
CA MET A 1 1.94 16.55 22.30
C MET A 1 2.04 16.84 23.79
N ASN A 2 1.71 18.05 24.24
CA ASN A 2 1.57 18.35 25.67
C ASN A 2 0.29 17.68 26.22
N LYS A 3 0.16 17.56 27.55
CA LYS A 3 -1.03 16.95 28.18
C LYS A 3 -2.35 17.65 27.81
N ASN A 4 -2.27 18.90 27.38
CA ASN A 4 -3.41 19.72 26.94
C ASN A 4 -3.66 19.65 25.42
N GLY A 5 -3.10 18.67 24.71
CA GLY A 5 -3.30 18.52 23.26
C GLY A 5 -2.49 19.48 22.39
N SER A 6 -1.83 20.50 22.95
CA SER A 6 -1.00 21.42 22.15
C SER A 6 0.23 20.74 21.56
N LEU A 7 0.58 21.14 20.33
CA LEU A 7 1.82 20.73 19.67
C LEU A 7 3.01 21.33 20.41
N ARG A 8 3.99 20.49 20.73
CA ARG A 8 5.17 20.90 21.48
C ARG A 8 6.21 21.45 20.50
N LYS A 9 6.71 22.65 20.76
CA LYS A 9 7.72 23.32 19.91
C LYS A 9 9.15 22.87 20.18
N THR A 10 9.41 22.24 21.34
CA THR A 10 10.75 21.78 21.74
C THR A 10 10.87 20.25 21.76
N PRO A 11 12.04 19.69 21.41
CA PRO A 11 12.30 18.24 21.47
C PRO A 11 12.16 17.66 22.88
N LEU A 12 11.84 16.37 22.99
CA LEU A 12 11.75 15.67 24.28
C LEU A 12 13.14 15.59 24.93
N LYS A 13 13.21 15.89 26.24
CA LYS A 13 14.47 15.80 27.01
C LYS A 13 15.04 14.37 27.07
N LYS A 14 14.17 13.35 26.96
CA LYS A 14 14.54 11.93 26.88
C LYS A 14 13.76 11.30 25.73
N LYS A 15 14.42 10.45 24.93
CA LYS A 15 13.75 9.64 23.92
C LYS A 15 12.73 8.73 24.62
N ARG A 16 11.52 8.67 24.10
CA ARG A 16 10.51 7.70 24.55
C ARG A 16 10.65 6.46 23.68
N ALA A 17 10.73 5.30 24.29
CA ALA A 17 10.50 4.04 23.58
C ALA A 17 9.00 3.87 23.40
N ILE A 18 8.53 3.72 22.16
CA ILE A 18 7.15 3.30 21.90
C ILE A 18 7.15 1.78 22.03
N SER A 19 6.45 1.26 23.05
CA SER A 19 6.41 -0.18 23.33
C SER A 19 5.26 -0.91 22.66
N LYS A 20 4.17 -0.20 22.33
CA LYS A 20 2.97 -0.78 21.71
C LYS A 20 2.28 0.24 20.81
N LEU A 21 1.82 -0.24 19.65
CA LEU A 21 0.93 0.46 18.72
C LEU A 21 -0.29 -0.43 18.49
N GLU A 22 -1.47 0.16 18.51
CA GLU A 22 -2.74 -0.52 18.27
C GLU A 22 -3.46 0.19 17.13
N PHE A 23 -4.05 -0.58 16.22
CA PHE A 23 -4.73 -0.07 15.05
C PHE A 23 -6.13 -0.67 14.96
N PHE A 24 -7.10 0.14 14.56
CA PHE A 24 -8.42 -0.35 14.16
C PHE A 24 -8.43 -0.45 12.63
N ILE A 25 -8.40 -1.68 12.13
CA ILE A 25 -8.40 -1.97 10.70
C ILE A 25 -9.57 -2.91 10.35
N PRO A 26 -10.09 -2.84 9.12
CA PRO A 26 -11.07 -3.81 8.66
C PRO A 26 -10.51 -5.24 8.69
N GLU A 27 -11.39 -6.21 8.95
CA GLU A 27 -11.04 -7.64 9.04
C GLU A 27 -10.31 -8.16 7.78
N TYR A 28 -10.67 -7.67 6.59
CA TYR A 28 -10.02 -8.10 5.36
C TYR A 28 -8.56 -7.63 5.26
N GLU A 29 -8.23 -6.42 5.76
CA GLU A 29 -6.84 -5.94 5.83
C GLU A 29 -6.05 -6.75 6.86
N TYR A 30 -6.65 -7.06 8.00
CA TYR A 30 -6.02 -7.89 9.03
C TYR A 30 -5.64 -9.27 8.47
N ARG A 31 -6.57 -9.94 7.79
CA ARG A 31 -6.31 -11.25 7.17
C ARG A 31 -5.21 -11.20 6.13
N ARG A 32 -5.15 -10.13 5.33
CA ARG A 32 -4.10 -9.92 4.33
C ARG A 32 -2.73 -9.77 5.00
N LEU A 33 -2.60 -8.83 5.93
CA LEU A 33 -1.35 -8.56 6.65
C LEU A 33 -0.85 -9.81 7.39
N LYS A 34 -1.77 -10.62 7.94
CA LYS A 34 -1.44 -11.89 8.61
C LYS A 34 -0.86 -12.95 7.66
N LYS A 35 -1.22 -12.93 6.37
CA LYS A 35 -0.69 -13.87 5.35
C LYS A 35 0.64 -13.42 4.77
N MET A 36 0.95 -12.13 4.82
CA MET A 36 2.20 -11.58 4.33
C MET A 36 3.37 -12.07 5.20
N LYS A 37 4.46 -12.48 4.55
CA LYS A 37 5.68 -12.93 5.22
C LYS A 37 6.36 -11.79 5.99
N ASP A 38 6.43 -10.62 5.36
CA ASP A 38 6.95 -9.39 5.97
C ASP A 38 6.08 -8.19 5.57
N PRO A 39 5.04 -7.85 6.36
CA PRO A 39 4.13 -6.78 6.01
C PRO A 39 4.79 -5.38 6.11
N ILE A 40 5.84 -5.21 6.91
CA ILE A 40 6.52 -3.92 7.06
C ILE A 40 7.37 -3.63 5.82
N GLU A 41 8.00 -4.66 5.24
CA GLU A 41 8.78 -4.52 4.01
C GLU A 41 7.97 -3.87 2.88
N THR A 42 6.65 -4.07 2.84
CA THR A 42 5.79 -3.44 1.82
C THR A 42 5.73 -1.91 1.90
N LEU A 43 6.06 -1.31 3.05
CA LEU A 43 6.13 0.14 3.24
C LEU A 43 7.45 0.74 2.75
N GLU A 44 8.52 -0.06 2.66
CA GLU A 44 9.83 0.38 2.18
C GLU A 44 9.97 0.24 0.66
N ARG A 45 9.10 -0.57 0.02
CA ARG A 45 9.11 -0.77 -1.42
C ARG A 45 8.65 0.51 -2.14
N PRO A 46 9.39 0.97 -3.16
CA PRO A 46 8.96 2.11 -3.96
C PRO A 46 7.67 1.79 -4.71
N VAL A 47 6.89 2.83 -4.99
CA VAL A 47 5.74 2.71 -5.90
C VAL A 47 6.26 2.51 -7.31
N GLU A 48 5.87 1.40 -7.93
CA GLU A 48 6.21 1.09 -9.31
C GLU A 48 4.98 1.21 -10.19
N HIS A 49 5.15 1.72 -11.41
CA HIS A 49 4.09 1.76 -12.41
C HIS A 49 4.63 1.37 -13.78
N MET A 50 3.81 0.63 -14.53
CA MET A 50 4.09 0.23 -15.90
C MET A 50 2.84 0.47 -16.75
N THR A 51 3.02 1.09 -17.91
CA THR A 51 1.94 1.29 -18.87
C THR A 51 2.25 0.51 -20.14
N VAL A 52 1.33 -0.36 -20.54
CA VAL A 52 1.42 -1.14 -21.77
C VAL A 52 0.46 -0.54 -22.79
N TYR A 53 0.98 -0.11 -23.93
CA TYR A 53 0.19 0.43 -25.03
C TYR A 53 -0.19 -0.66 -26.03
N ARG A 54 -1.39 -0.55 -26.59
CA ARG A 54 -1.93 -1.45 -27.61
C ARG A 54 -1.93 -0.75 -28.97
N ASN A 55 -2.05 -1.55 -30.03
CA ASN A 55 -2.06 -1.05 -31.41
C ASN A 55 -3.26 -0.16 -31.74
N ASP A 56 -4.37 -0.30 -31.00
CA ASP A 56 -5.58 0.52 -31.16
C ASP A 56 -5.48 1.89 -30.43
N GLY A 57 -4.32 2.21 -29.86
CA GLY A 57 -4.07 3.43 -29.09
C GLY A 57 -4.57 3.39 -27.65
N SER A 58 -5.20 2.28 -27.21
CA SER A 58 -5.55 2.07 -25.82
C SER A 58 -4.35 1.61 -24.98
N SER A 59 -4.47 1.65 -23.65
CA SER A 59 -3.40 1.23 -22.74
C SER A 59 -3.94 0.51 -21.51
N VAL A 60 -3.06 -0.26 -20.86
CA VAL A 60 -3.25 -0.79 -19.51
C VAL A 60 -2.16 -0.22 -18.63
N THR A 61 -2.56 0.37 -17.51
CA THR A 61 -1.64 0.82 -16.47
C THR A 61 -1.69 -0.14 -15.28
N LEU A 62 -0.53 -0.69 -14.95
CA LEU A 62 -0.27 -1.46 -13.74
C LEU A 62 0.44 -0.55 -12.73
N THR A 63 -0.01 -0.55 -11.48
CA THR A 63 0.65 0.18 -10.39
C THR A 63 0.82 -0.76 -9.20
N ALA A 64 2.06 -1.03 -8.80
CA ALA A 64 2.38 -1.83 -7.64
C ALA A 64 2.68 -0.91 -6.44
N GLU A 65 1.90 -1.05 -5.38
CA GLU A 65 1.98 -0.21 -4.18
C GLU A 65 1.44 -0.99 -2.97
N ASN A 66 2.13 -0.92 -1.82
CA ASN A 66 1.68 -1.49 -0.54
C ASN A 66 1.25 -2.97 -0.62
N GLY A 67 1.99 -3.77 -1.40
CA GLY A 67 1.70 -5.19 -1.63
C GLY A 67 0.45 -5.46 -2.46
N ARG A 68 -0.01 -4.49 -3.24
CA ARG A 68 -1.14 -4.61 -4.17
C ARG A 68 -0.72 -4.18 -5.57
N VAL A 69 -1.39 -4.77 -6.56
CA VAL A 69 -1.31 -4.34 -7.95
C VAL A 69 -2.67 -3.78 -8.35
N SER A 70 -2.63 -2.56 -8.85
CA SER A 70 -3.75 -1.83 -9.41
C SER A 70 -3.69 -1.91 -10.93
N ILE A 71 -4.77 -2.34 -11.56
CA ILE A 71 -4.88 -2.48 -13.01
C ILE A 71 -5.98 -1.54 -13.50
N VAL A 72 -5.64 -0.66 -14.43
CA VAL A 72 -6.55 0.31 -15.06
C VAL A 72 -6.46 0.16 -16.57
N ASP A 73 -7.58 -0.15 -17.22
CA ASP A 73 -7.69 -0.19 -18.69
C ASP A 73 -8.22 1.15 -19.19
N SER A 74 -7.53 1.78 -20.15
CA SER A 74 -7.95 3.07 -20.71
C SER A 74 -9.31 3.03 -21.41
N ARG A 75 -9.79 1.84 -21.78
CA ARG A 75 -11.11 1.63 -22.40
C ARG A 75 -12.25 1.65 -21.37
N GLU A 76 -11.95 1.37 -20.11
CA GLU A 76 -12.92 1.27 -19.03
C GLU A 76 -12.85 2.51 -18.13
N LYS A 77 -13.82 3.42 -18.30
CA LYS A 77 -13.85 4.64 -17.48
C LYS A 77 -14.19 4.30 -16.03
N ASN A 78 -13.38 4.81 -15.12
CA ASN A 78 -13.56 4.70 -13.65
C ASN A 78 -13.53 3.26 -13.11
N VAL A 79 -13.01 2.30 -13.89
CA VAL A 79 -12.81 0.94 -13.40
C VAL A 79 -11.35 0.76 -13.00
N ARG A 80 -11.15 0.21 -11.80
CA ARG A 80 -9.84 -0.13 -11.26
C ARG A 80 -9.94 -1.51 -10.61
N HIS A 81 -9.14 -2.45 -11.10
CA HIS A 81 -9.00 -3.75 -10.44
C HIS A 81 -7.85 -3.68 -9.45
N ILE A 82 -8.08 -4.18 -8.24
CA ILE A 82 -7.06 -4.23 -7.19
C ILE A 82 -6.90 -5.68 -6.78
N ILE A 83 -5.68 -6.18 -6.87
CA ILE A 83 -5.33 -7.56 -6.55
C ILE A 83 -4.09 -7.59 -5.65
N GLU A 84 -3.93 -8.65 -4.87
CA GLU A 84 -2.73 -8.86 -4.05
C GLU A 84 -1.53 -9.12 -4.96
N ALA A 85 -0.38 -8.52 -4.63
CA ALA A 85 0.82 -8.63 -5.46
C ALA A 85 1.32 -10.07 -5.61
N ASP A 86 1.32 -10.84 -4.52
CA ASP A 86 1.73 -12.26 -4.55
C ASP A 86 0.82 -13.10 -5.45
N TYR A 87 -0.48 -12.84 -5.39
CA TYR A 87 -1.44 -13.50 -6.26
C TYR A 87 -1.25 -13.09 -7.72
N PHE A 88 -1.00 -11.80 -8.00
CA PHE A 88 -0.72 -11.33 -9.34
C PHE A 88 0.51 -12.02 -9.95
N VAL A 89 1.62 -12.09 -9.20
CA VAL A 89 2.85 -12.77 -9.63
C VAL A 89 2.58 -14.23 -9.94
N SER A 90 1.78 -14.93 -9.11
CA SER A 90 1.40 -16.33 -9.33
C SER A 90 0.57 -16.59 -10.60
N LYS A 91 0.06 -15.54 -11.25
CA LYS A 91 -0.74 -15.64 -12.49
C LYS A 91 0.03 -15.29 -13.75
N ILE A 92 1.18 -14.65 -13.62
CA ILE A 92 2.00 -14.20 -14.76
C ILE A 92 3.28 -15.01 -14.93
N LEU A 93 3.72 -15.71 -13.88
CA LEU A 93 4.81 -16.69 -13.90
C LEU A 93 4.22 -18.10 -14.01
#